data_AF-A0A1I0MJN5-F1
#
_entry.id   AF-A0A1I0MJN5-F1
#
_cell.length_a   1.000
_cell.length_b   1.000
_cell.length_c   1.000
_cell.angle_alpha   90.00
_cell.angle_beta   90.00
_cell.angle_gamma   90.00
#
_symmetry.space_group_name_H-M   'P 1'
#
loop_
_entity.id
_entity.type
_entity.pdbx_description
1 polymer ?
#
loop_
_entity_poly.entity_id
_entity_poly.type
_entity_poly.pdbx_seq_one_letter_code
_entity_poly.pdbx_strand_id
1 'polypeptide(L)'
;MKRLLLLVALGAGAASAADAPARLPALKLDSARVTVAGLSSGAYMATQAQVAYPEVFHGAALIAGGPYGCAAGKLETALGSCMKGTPPPDVKALAAAAKTKAARGDIGPLAQLAGAKIYALHGAQDALVAPVVGDASAGFYDALKAVEPALAGMPVVNDGKRAFAHNLPIAASGDDCGKSVSPFLGHCGIDAAGEIFAQLYGKPAKVAGTAKGELREFDQDAYKADGKDAFLGAKGFVYLPPDCLAGKPCGVMVALHGCKQNVDLVGKAFVEDAGFNRWADVYDVAVLYPQTRAVFAPLNPQACWDWWGYSGANYDTRAGVQLRWLVDALHGLGLK
;
A
#
# COMPACT_ATOMS: atom_id res chain seq x y z
N MET A 1 -52.87 -10.48 -58.21
CA MET A 1 -52.32 -9.88 -56.98
C MET A 1 -51.84 -11.00 -56.05
N LYS A 2 -50.54 -11.29 -56.00
CA LYS A 2 -49.94 -12.31 -55.13
C LYS A 2 -49.68 -11.68 -53.74
N ARG A 3 -50.33 -12.20 -52.69
CA ARG A 3 -50.04 -11.82 -51.30
C ARG A 3 -48.91 -12.72 -50.77
N LEU A 4 -47.76 -12.12 -50.50
CA LEU A 4 -46.61 -12.74 -49.85
C LEU A 4 -46.79 -12.60 -48.33
N LEU A 5 -46.97 -13.70 -47.61
CA LEU A 5 -46.97 -13.70 -46.14
C LEU A 5 -45.52 -13.68 -45.65
N LEU A 6 -45.13 -12.61 -44.97
CA LEU A 6 -43.86 -12.47 -44.27
C LEU A 6 -44.03 -13.09 -42.87
N LEU A 7 -43.39 -14.24 -42.62
CA LEU A 7 -43.22 -14.76 -41.26
C LEU A 7 -42.08 -13.98 -40.58
N VAL A 8 -42.42 -13.22 -39.54
CA VAL A 8 -41.44 -12.61 -38.64
C VAL A 8 -41.09 -13.63 -37.56
N ALA A 9 -39.88 -14.18 -37.63
CA ALA A 9 -39.33 -15.00 -36.55
C ALA A 9 -38.85 -14.07 -35.42
N LEU A 10 -39.53 -14.12 -34.27
CA LEU A 10 -39.03 -13.51 -33.03
C LEU A 10 -37.85 -14.33 -32.52
N GLY A 11 -36.63 -13.84 -32.73
CA GLY A 11 -35.44 -14.36 -32.06
C GLY A 11 -35.47 -13.96 -30.59
N ALA A 12 -35.64 -14.93 -29.70
CA ALA A 12 -35.38 -14.75 -28.28
C ALA A 12 -33.88 -14.59 -28.08
N GLY A 13 -33.43 -13.35 -27.86
CA GLY A 13 -32.06 -13.07 -27.44
C GLY A 13 -31.83 -13.64 -26.05
N ALA A 14 -31.00 -14.67 -25.94
CA ALA A 14 -30.45 -15.08 -24.66
C ALA A 14 -29.57 -13.93 -24.14
N ALA A 15 -30.05 -13.24 -23.11
CA ALA A 15 -29.20 -12.33 -22.36
C ALA A 15 -28.12 -13.18 -21.68
N SER A 16 -26.87 -13.08 -22.14
CA SER A 16 -25.74 -13.57 -21.36
C SER A 16 -25.80 -12.90 -20.00
N ALA A 17 -25.93 -13.69 -18.93
CA ALA A 17 -25.69 -13.19 -17.59
C ALA A 17 -24.28 -12.58 -17.60
N ALA A 18 -24.18 -11.27 -17.37
CA ALA A 18 -22.89 -10.66 -17.14
C ALA A 18 -22.26 -11.39 -15.94
N ASP A 19 -21.06 -11.94 -16.12
CA ASP A 19 -20.32 -12.57 -15.02
C ASP A 19 -20.27 -11.60 -13.85
N ALA A 20 -20.65 -12.07 -12.66
CA ALA A 20 -20.58 -11.26 -11.45
C ALA A 20 -19.14 -10.76 -11.26
N PRO A 21 -18.91 -9.50 -10.83
CA PRO A 21 -17.56 -8.99 -10.70
C PRO A 21 -16.74 -9.85 -9.73
N ALA A 22 -15.51 -10.20 -10.13
CA ALA A 22 -14.64 -11.06 -9.34
C ALA A 22 -14.40 -10.44 -7.94
N ARG A 23 -14.71 -11.19 -6.87
CA ARG A 23 -14.55 -10.75 -5.48
C ARG A 23 -13.25 -11.31 -4.89
N LEU A 24 -12.72 -10.63 -3.87
CA LEU A 24 -11.70 -11.20 -2.99
C LEU A 24 -12.23 -12.50 -2.35
N PRO A 25 -11.38 -13.53 -2.23
CA PRO A 25 -11.74 -14.74 -1.50
C PRO A 25 -11.75 -14.47 0.01
N ALA A 26 -12.69 -15.06 0.75
CA ALA A 26 -12.66 -15.02 2.20
C ALA A 26 -11.64 -16.04 2.73
N LEU A 27 -10.57 -15.56 3.37
CA LEU A 27 -9.55 -16.37 4.03
C LEU A 27 -9.79 -16.45 5.54
N LYS A 28 -9.13 -17.41 6.20
CA LYS A 28 -9.01 -17.41 7.66
C LYS A 28 -7.87 -16.47 8.05
N LEU A 29 -8.15 -15.18 8.20
CA LEU A 29 -7.12 -14.21 8.56
C LEU A 29 -6.84 -14.21 10.07
N ASP A 30 -5.55 -14.15 10.41
CA ASP A 30 -5.07 -13.79 11.75
C ASP A 30 -4.96 -12.27 11.82
N SER A 31 -5.88 -11.64 12.55
CA SER A 31 -5.96 -10.18 12.66
C SER A 31 -4.70 -9.57 13.25
N ALA A 32 -3.95 -10.29 14.09
CA ALA A 32 -2.69 -9.82 14.67
C ALA A 32 -1.54 -9.78 13.64
N ARG A 33 -1.75 -10.32 12.43
CA ARG A 33 -0.75 -10.46 11.38
C ARG A 33 -1.12 -9.69 10.11
N VAL A 34 -1.81 -8.57 10.27
CA VAL A 34 -2.14 -7.61 9.21
C VAL A 34 -1.06 -6.53 9.17
N THR A 35 -0.42 -6.34 8.02
CA THR A 35 0.64 -5.34 7.82
C THR A 35 0.44 -4.57 6.52
N VAL A 36 1.09 -3.41 6.39
CA VAL A 36 1.11 -2.63 5.16
C VAL A 36 2.54 -2.29 4.75
N ALA A 37 2.84 -2.34 3.46
CA ALA A 37 4.13 -1.93 2.92
C ALA A 37 3.89 -1.08 1.69
N GLY A 38 4.76 -0.11 1.43
CA GLY A 38 4.64 0.63 0.18
C GLY A 38 5.91 1.35 -0.23
N LEU A 39 5.97 1.67 -1.53
CA LEU A 39 7.02 2.46 -2.16
C LEU A 39 6.49 3.88 -2.46
N SER A 40 7.29 4.93 -2.23
CA SER A 40 6.98 6.29 -2.68
C SER A 40 5.63 6.80 -2.14
N SER A 41 4.68 7.20 -3.00
CA SER A 41 3.30 7.51 -2.56
C SER A 41 2.61 6.36 -1.84
N GLY A 42 2.94 5.10 -2.18
CA GLY A 42 2.49 3.93 -1.44
C GLY A 42 3.06 3.86 -0.02
N ALA A 43 4.28 4.35 0.22
CA ALA A 43 4.84 4.45 1.57
C ALA A 43 4.12 5.53 2.39
N TYR A 44 3.78 6.67 1.77
CA TYR A 44 2.92 7.66 2.41
C TYR A 44 1.53 7.10 2.75
N MET A 45 0.92 6.33 1.84
CA MET A 45 -0.36 5.67 2.14
C MET A 45 -0.21 4.58 3.21
N ALA A 46 0.90 3.84 3.23
CA ALA A 46 1.16 2.83 4.26
C ALA A 46 1.18 3.45 5.67
N THR A 47 1.90 4.57 5.85
CA THR A 47 1.92 5.28 7.14
C THR A 47 0.55 5.88 7.47
N GLN A 48 -0.21 6.38 6.48
CA GLN A 48 -1.58 6.85 6.67
C GLN A 48 -2.53 5.72 7.12
N ALA A 49 -2.45 4.55 6.49
CA ALA A 49 -3.27 3.40 6.82
C ALA A 49 -3.01 2.94 8.26
N GLN A 50 -1.75 2.82 8.64
CA GLN A 50 -1.39 2.43 9.99
C GLN A 50 -1.79 3.47 11.04
N VAL A 51 -1.56 4.76 10.80
CA VAL A 51 -1.91 5.80 11.79
C VAL A 51 -3.42 6.01 11.89
N ALA A 52 -4.18 5.85 10.79
CA ALA A 52 -5.64 5.96 10.80
C ALA A 52 -6.32 4.75 11.46
N TYR A 53 -5.77 3.55 11.24
CA TYR A 53 -6.28 2.27 11.76
C TYR A 53 -5.17 1.49 12.50
N PRO A 54 -4.65 2.02 13.62
CA PRO A 54 -3.56 1.37 14.37
C PRO A 54 -3.97 0.03 14.98
N GLU A 55 -5.27 -0.21 15.15
CA GLU A 55 -5.83 -1.49 15.57
C GLU A 55 -5.90 -2.53 14.45
N VAL A 56 -5.76 -2.13 13.18
CA VAL A 56 -5.79 -3.02 12.02
C VAL A 56 -4.38 -3.34 11.55
N PHE A 57 -3.49 -2.35 11.42
CA PHE A 57 -2.16 -2.56 10.83
C PHE A 57 -1.06 -2.66 11.89
N HIS A 58 -0.69 -3.88 12.25
CA HIS A 58 0.32 -4.20 13.27
C HIS A 58 1.77 -4.09 12.78
N GLY A 59 1.99 -3.63 11.55
CA GLY A 59 3.33 -3.35 11.03
C GLY A 59 3.29 -2.54 9.75
N ALA A 60 4.28 -1.67 9.57
CA ALA A 60 4.42 -0.83 8.40
C ALA A 60 5.85 -0.83 7.85
N ALA A 61 5.98 -1.02 6.55
CA ALA A 61 7.23 -0.79 5.82
C ALA A 61 7.11 0.39 4.85
N LEU A 62 8.03 1.35 4.97
CA LEU A 62 7.99 2.65 4.32
C LEU A 62 9.23 2.79 3.44
N ILE A 63 9.09 2.50 2.14
CA ILE A 63 10.21 2.48 1.20
C ILE A 63 10.18 3.78 0.39
N ALA A 64 11.27 4.55 0.42
CA ALA A 64 11.41 5.80 -0.33
C ALA A 64 10.25 6.81 -0.10
N GLY A 65 9.72 6.86 1.14
CA GLY A 65 8.53 7.62 1.53
C GLY A 65 8.83 8.84 2.41
N GLY A 66 7.81 9.31 3.13
CA GLY A 66 7.92 10.36 4.13
C GLY A 66 6.93 10.21 5.29
N PRO A 67 6.94 11.16 6.25
CA PRO A 67 6.16 11.08 7.47
C PRO A 67 4.65 11.26 7.24
N TYR A 68 3.85 10.71 8.16
CA TYR A 68 2.40 10.89 8.18
C TYR A 68 2.02 12.37 8.22
N GLY A 69 1.02 12.76 7.40
CA GLY A 69 0.49 14.12 7.37
C GLY A 69 1.41 15.17 6.74
N CYS A 70 2.54 14.77 6.16
CA CYS A 70 3.57 15.71 5.68
C CYS A 70 3.02 16.81 4.77
N ALA A 71 2.24 16.43 3.75
CA ALA A 71 1.74 17.37 2.76
C ALA A 71 0.67 18.33 3.30
N ALA A 72 0.05 18.03 4.45
CA ALA A 72 -0.99 18.83 5.08
C ALA A 72 -2.11 19.29 4.10
N GLY A 73 -2.50 18.41 3.17
CA GLY A 73 -3.53 18.71 2.16
C GLY A 73 -3.11 19.71 1.07
N LYS A 74 -1.81 19.96 0.88
CA LYS A 74 -1.27 20.97 -0.05
C LYS A 74 -0.27 20.36 -1.02
N LEU A 75 -0.51 20.54 -2.32
CA LEU A 75 0.37 20.05 -3.37
C LEU A 75 1.75 20.74 -3.32
N GLU A 76 1.80 22.03 -2.98
CA GLU A 76 3.07 22.75 -2.89
C GLU A 76 3.95 22.20 -1.76
N THR A 77 3.35 21.90 -0.60
CA THR A 77 4.05 21.27 0.53
C THR A 77 4.49 19.84 0.19
N ALA A 78 3.65 19.09 -0.53
CA ALA A 78 3.99 17.77 -1.05
C ALA A 78 5.25 17.82 -1.93
N LEU A 79 5.28 18.71 -2.92
CA LEU A 79 6.41 18.85 -3.86
C LEU A 79 7.66 19.47 -3.21
N GLY A 80 7.49 20.33 -2.22
CA GLY A 80 8.56 20.99 -1.46
C GLY A 80 9.06 20.12 -0.31
N SER A 81 8.63 20.42 0.92
CA SER A 81 9.09 19.75 2.15
C SER A 81 9.03 18.22 2.09
N CYS A 82 8.01 17.64 1.45
CA CYS A 82 7.77 16.19 1.48
C CYS A 82 8.40 15.41 0.31
N MET A 83 9.06 16.09 -0.63
CA MET A 83 9.85 15.43 -1.67
C MET A 83 11.28 15.97 -1.69
N LYS A 84 11.46 17.27 -1.61
CA LYS A 84 12.77 17.93 -1.62
C LYS A 84 13.38 18.10 -0.24
N GLY A 85 12.60 17.99 0.83
CA GLY A 85 13.10 18.20 2.19
C GLY A 85 13.49 19.65 2.47
N THR A 86 12.85 20.60 1.78
CA THR A 86 13.16 22.04 1.87
C THR A 86 11.91 22.88 2.15
N PRO A 87 11.70 23.36 3.40
CA PRO A 87 12.43 22.94 4.60
C PRO A 87 12.16 21.46 4.94
N PRO A 88 13.01 20.82 5.76
CA PRO A 88 12.79 19.44 6.20
C PRO A 88 11.42 19.29 6.91
N PRO A 89 10.74 18.13 6.80
CA PRO A 89 9.50 17.88 7.53
C PRO A 89 9.67 18.01 9.05
N ASP A 90 8.80 18.79 9.70
CA ASP A 90 8.80 18.91 11.16
C ASP A 90 8.05 17.74 11.81
N VAL A 91 8.78 16.65 12.07
CA VAL A 91 8.23 15.42 12.65
C VAL A 91 7.57 15.63 14.02
N LYS A 92 8.01 16.61 14.81
CA LYS A 92 7.41 16.90 16.12
C LYS A 92 6.04 17.55 15.95
N ALA A 93 5.93 18.53 15.05
CA ALA A 93 4.64 19.13 14.72
C ALA A 93 3.67 18.09 14.11
N LEU A 94 4.16 17.22 13.23
CA LEU A 94 3.37 16.14 12.63
C LEU A 94 2.88 15.14 13.69
N ALA A 95 3.73 14.72 14.63
CA ALA A 95 3.33 13.86 15.74
C ALA A 95 2.29 14.51 16.66
N ALA A 96 2.45 15.80 16.98
CA ALA A 96 1.46 16.55 17.76
C ALA A 96 0.10 16.67 17.03
N ALA A 97 0.14 16.88 15.70
CA ALA A 97 -1.07 16.90 14.87
C ALA A 97 -1.76 15.53 14.85
N ALA A 98 -1.02 14.43 14.71
CA ALA A 98 -1.56 13.07 14.80
C ALA A 98 -2.21 12.83 16.17
N LYS A 99 -1.55 13.19 17.28
CA LYS A 99 -2.12 13.09 18.63
C LYS A 99 -3.43 13.86 18.77
N THR A 100 -3.50 15.05 18.17
CA THR A 100 -4.72 15.87 18.16
C THR A 100 -5.84 15.20 17.36
N LYS A 101 -5.53 14.64 16.17
CA LYS A 101 -6.49 13.87 15.37
C LYS A 101 -7.01 12.64 16.13
N ALA A 102 -6.14 11.92 16.83
CA ALA A 102 -6.53 10.76 17.63
C ALA A 102 -7.45 11.15 18.80
N ALA A 103 -7.15 12.26 19.50
CA ALA A 103 -8.00 12.77 20.57
C ALA A 103 -9.40 13.19 20.10
N ARG A 104 -9.55 13.60 18.83
CA ARG A 104 -10.85 13.90 18.21
C ARG A 104 -11.58 12.67 17.64
N GLY A 105 -10.91 11.52 17.55
CA GLY A 105 -11.43 10.31 16.91
C GLY A 105 -11.37 10.32 15.38
N ASP A 106 -10.65 11.28 14.78
CA ASP A 106 -10.45 11.32 13.31
C ASP A 106 -9.58 10.12 12.85
N ILE A 107 -8.68 9.66 13.72
CA ILE A 107 -7.86 8.47 13.58
C ILE A 107 -7.99 7.60 14.83
N GLY A 108 -7.49 6.36 14.78
CA GLY A 108 -7.54 5.46 15.93
C GLY A 108 -6.64 5.87 17.11
N PRO A 109 -6.83 5.25 18.27
CA PRO A 109 -6.00 5.52 19.44
C PRO A 109 -4.55 5.13 19.16
N LEU A 110 -3.63 6.11 19.22
CA LEU A 110 -2.22 5.88 18.89
C LEU A 110 -1.57 4.81 19.77
N ALA A 111 -2.02 4.65 21.01
CA ALA A 111 -1.55 3.60 21.92
C ALA A 111 -1.67 2.17 21.34
N GLN A 112 -2.57 1.93 20.37
CA GLN A 112 -2.67 0.63 19.69
C GLN A 112 -1.44 0.30 18.83
N LEU A 113 -0.59 1.28 18.52
CA LEU A 113 0.69 1.06 17.85
C LEU A 113 1.78 0.48 18.76
N ALA A 114 1.55 0.30 20.07
CA ALA A 114 2.60 -0.09 21.02
C ALA A 114 3.35 -1.39 20.62
N GLY A 115 2.66 -2.34 20.01
CA GLY A 115 3.23 -3.59 19.49
C GLY A 115 3.59 -3.57 18.01
N ALA A 116 3.35 -2.46 17.31
CA ALA A 116 3.56 -2.36 15.88
C ALA A 116 5.05 -2.32 15.52
N LYS A 117 5.41 -2.90 14.37
CA LYS A 117 6.80 -2.86 13.87
C LYS A 117 6.93 -1.91 12.69
N ILE A 118 7.88 -1.01 12.77
CA ILE A 118 8.13 0.00 11.72
C ILE A 118 9.47 -0.25 11.07
N TYR A 119 9.47 -0.32 9.74
CA TYR A 119 10.69 -0.39 8.94
C TYR A 119 10.68 0.72 7.88
N ALA A 120 11.60 1.67 7.99
CA ALA A 120 11.85 2.66 6.95
C ALA A 120 13.12 2.27 6.19
N LEU A 121 13.02 2.21 4.85
CA LEU A 121 14.13 1.93 3.95
C LEU A 121 14.20 3.04 2.92
N HIS A 122 15.35 3.69 2.81
CA HIS A 122 15.55 4.82 1.89
C HIS A 122 16.91 4.75 1.21
N GLY A 123 16.92 5.08 -0.09
CA GLY A 123 18.14 5.12 -0.88
C GLY A 123 18.90 6.41 -0.62
N ALA A 124 20.18 6.32 -0.25
CA ALA A 124 21.06 7.47 -0.09
C ALA A 124 21.27 8.26 -1.40
N GLN A 125 20.93 7.66 -2.55
CA GLN A 125 21.02 8.28 -3.88
C GLN A 125 19.63 8.65 -4.44
N ASP A 126 18.58 8.62 -3.62
CA ASP A 126 17.25 9.03 -4.02
C ASP A 126 17.18 10.56 -4.20
N ALA A 127 17.12 10.99 -5.48
CA ALA A 127 16.98 12.39 -5.85
C ALA A 127 15.51 12.84 -6.07
N LEU A 128 14.56 11.90 -6.03
CA LEU A 128 13.14 12.21 -6.21
C LEU A 128 12.52 12.57 -4.87
N VAL A 129 12.71 11.71 -3.87
CA VAL A 129 12.39 11.93 -2.46
C VAL A 129 13.69 11.98 -1.67
N ALA A 130 14.07 13.18 -1.23
CA ALA A 130 15.35 13.43 -0.60
C ALA A 130 15.56 12.55 0.65
N PRO A 131 16.79 12.08 0.94
CA PRO A 131 17.05 11.20 2.08
C PRO A 131 16.57 11.76 3.44
N VAL A 132 16.62 13.08 3.63
CA VAL A 132 16.09 13.73 4.84
C VAL A 132 14.59 13.51 5.06
N VAL A 133 13.82 13.31 3.98
CA VAL A 133 12.40 12.95 4.05
C VAL A 133 12.24 11.48 4.43
N GLY A 134 13.10 10.61 3.90
CA GLY A 134 13.20 9.22 4.31
C GLY A 134 13.45 9.06 5.81
N ASP A 135 14.46 9.77 6.33
CA ASP A 135 14.76 9.82 7.77
C ASP A 135 13.57 10.35 8.57
N ALA A 136 12.85 11.34 8.05
CA ALA A 136 11.65 11.86 8.69
C ALA A 136 10.52 10.83 8.78
N SER A 137 10.46 9.83 7.88
CA SER A 137 9.49 8.72 7.98
C SER A 137 9.63 7.96 9.30
N ALA A 138 10.84 7.52 9.64
CA ALA A 138 11.13 6.88 10.93
C ALA A 138 11.07 7.89 12.09
N GLY A 139 11.61 9.09 11.88
CA GLY A 139 11.62 10.16 12.88
C GLY A 139 10.22 10.59 13.35
N PHE A 140 9.19 10.44 12.50
CA PHE A 140 7.80 10.63 12.90
C PHE A 140 7.35 9.64 13.98
N TYR A 141 7.70 8.35 13.86
CA TYR A 141 7.36 7.36 14.87
C TYR A 141 8.14 7.59 16.16
N ASP A 142 9.41 8.00 16.10
CA ASP A 142 10.16 8.39 17.29
C ASP A 142 9.57 9.65 17.96
N ALA A 143 9.10 10.62 17.17
CA ALA A 143 8.38 11.78 17.69
C ALA A 143 7.02 11.40 18.30
N LEU A 144 6.32 10.39 17.76
CA LEU A 144 5.11 9.84 18.37
C LEU A 144 5.40 9.23 19.75
N LYS A 145 6.51 8.49 19.92
CA LYS A 145 6.92 7.95 21.24
C LYS A 145 7.10 9.04 22.29
N ALA A 146 7.57 10.21 21.87
CA ALA A 146 7.75 11.35 22.78
C ALA A 146 6.41 11.96 23.25
N VAL A 147 5.32 11.78 22.50
CA VAL A 147 4.00 12.34 22.83
C VAL A 147 2.97 11.28 23.26
N GLU A 148 3.25 10.00 23.08
CA GLU A 148 2.41 8.86 23.48
C GLU A 148 3.27 7.81 24.23
N PRO A 149 3.29 7.84 25.57
CA PRO A 149 4.14 6.96 26.39
C PRO A 149 3.92 5.46 26.15
N ALA A 150 2.72 5.06 25.73
CA ALA A 150 2.44 3.66 25.39
C ALA A 150 3.35 3.11 24.27
N LEU A 151 3.95 3.99 23.46
CA LEU A 151 4.81 3.60 22.33
C LEU A 151 6.28 3.47 22.70
N ALA A 152 6.68 3.69 23.95
CA ALA A 152 8.09 3.70 24.36
C ALA A 152 8.88 2.45 23.91
N GLY A 153 8.23 1.28 23.87
CA GLY A 153 8.81 0.00 23.42
C GLY A 153 8.65 -0.32 21.93
N MET A 154 7.96 0.51 21.15
CA MET A 154 7.64 0.24 19.75
C MET A 154 8.90 0.21 18.87
N PRO A 155 9.22 -0.92 18.21
CA PRO A 155 10.42 -1.02 17.40
C PRO A 155 10.30 -0.20 16.10
N VAL A 156 11.30 0.65 15.87
CA VAL A 156 11.44 1.46 14.65
C VAL A 156 12.85 1.25 14.10
N VAL A 157 12.93 0.79 12.86
CA VAL A 157 14.18 0.61 12.14
C VAL A 157 14.25 1.65 11.02
N ASN A 158 15.34 2.41 10.97
CA ASN A 158 15.64 3.34 9.88
C ASN A 158 16.89 2.88 9.13
N ASP A 159 16.73 2.54 7.85
CA ASP A 159 17.80 2.17 6.94
C ASP A 159 17.86 3.12 5.74
N GLY A 160 18.49 4.27 5.93
CA GLY A 160 18.61 5.33 4.91
C GLY A 160 19.97 5.40 4.20
N LYS A 161 20.88 4.45 4.47
CA LYS A 161 22.31 4.58 4.07
C LYS A 161 22.68 3.82 2.81
N ARG A 162 21.77 3.01 2.26
CA ARG A 162 22.07 2.12 1.13
C ARG A 162 22.15 2.90 -0.18
N ALA A 163 23.06 2.51 -1.05
CA ALA A 163 23.26 3.15 -2.35
C ALA A 163 22.27 2.62 -3.39
N PHE A 164 21.07 3.19 -3.44
CA PHE A 164 20.10 3.00 -4.52
C PHE A 164 19.31 4.30 -4.74
N ALA A 165 18.70 4.45 -5.92
CA ALA A 165 17.91 5.62 -6.29
C ALA A 165 16.44 5.48 -5.85
N HIS A 166 15.53 6.28 -6.41
CA HIS A 166 14.10 6.15 -6.14
C HIS A 166 13.50 4.92 -6.83
N ASN A 167 13.63 3.76 -6.20
CA ASN A 167 13.06 2.49 -6.65
C ASN A 167 12.84 1.56 -5.45
N LEU A 168 12.12 0.46 -5.67
CA LEU A 168 12.12 -0.67 -4.75
C LEU A 168 13.32 -1.55 -5.12
N PRO A 169 14.34 -1.71 -4.24
CA PRO A 169 15.44 -2.62 -4.52
C PRO A 169 14.93 -4.06 -4.54
N ILE A 170 15.25 -4.80 -5.61
CA ILE A 170 14.93 -6.22 -5.73
C ILE A 170 16.19 -7.09 -5.68
N ALA A 171 16.00 -8.37 -5.38
CA ALA A 171 17.07 -9.34 -5.17
C ALA A 171 17.90 -9.63 -6.44
N ALA A 172 17.34 -9.39 -7.62
CA ALA A 172 18.07 -9.49 -8.88
C ALA A 172 19.11 -8.36 -8.98
N SER A 173 20.23 -8.61 -9.67
CA SER A 173 21.31 -7.65 -9.88
C SER A 173 21.31 -7.11 -11.31
N GLY A 174 21.66 -5.84 -11.47
CA GLY A 174 21.73 -5.14 -12.75
C GLY A 174 22.24 -3.71 -12.61
N ASP A 175 22.24 -2.96 -13.71
CA ASP A 175 22.89 -1.64 -13.81
C ASP A 175 21.94 -0.46 -13.55
N ASP A 176 20.73 -0.72 -13.04
CA ASP A 176 19.67 0.27 -12.84
C ASP A 176 19.39 0.59 -11.36
N CYS A 177 20.10 -0.04 -10.42
CA CYS A 177 19.91 0.23 -8.99
C CYS A 177 20.07 1.72 -8.62
N GLY A 178 21.06 2.39 -9.19
CA GLY A 178 21.30 3.83 -9.04
C GLY A 178 20.44 4.72 -9.94
N LYS A 179 19.38 4.18 -10.57
CA LYS A 179 18.52 4.91 -11.52
C LYS A 179 17.06 4.85 -11.06
N SER A 180 16.35 5.95 -11.25
CA SER A 180 14.89 6.05 -11.01
C SER A 180 14.15 5.90 -12.35
N VAL A 181 14.05 4.67 -12.84
CA VAL A 181 13.45 4.35 -14.15
C VAL A 181 12.34 3.32 -14.02
N SER A 182 11.33 3.37 -14.90
CA SER A 182 10.25 2.38 -14.96
C SER A 182 10.81 0.96 -15.15
N PRO A 183 10.28 -0.08 -14.46
CA PRO A 183 9.07 -0.09 -13.61
C PRO A 183 9.32 0.33 -12.16
N PHE A 184 10.44 1.00 -11.86
CA PHE A 184 10.89 1.43 -10.53
C PHE A 184 11.13 0.26 -9.57
N LEU A 185 11.57 -0.87 -10.13
CA LEU A 185 12.16 -2.01 -9.43
C LEU A 185 13.66 -2.00 -9.76
N GLY A 186 14.50 -1.64 -8.81
CA GLY A 186 15.94 -1.50 -9.03
C GLY A 186 16.65 -2.84 -8.82
N HIS A 187 17.40 -3.32 -9.81
CA HIS A 187 18.15 -4.57 -9.72
C HIS A 187 19.40 -4.39 -8.87
N CYS A 188 19.21 -4.26 -7.57
CA CYS A 188 20.24 -3.87 -6.61
C CYS A 188 21.00 -5.05 -5.99
N GLY A 189 20.58 -6.29 -6.23
CA GLY A 189 21.05 -7.43 -5.42
C GLY A 189 20.61 -7.32 -3.95
N ILE A 190 19.59 -6.49 -3.67
CA ILE A 190 19.06 -6.22 -2.33
C ILE A 190 17.62 -6.74 -2.30
N ASP A 191 17.37 -7.73 -1.46
CA ASP A 191 16.04 -8.33 -1.31
C ASP A 191 15.15 -7.52 -0.36
N ALA A 192 14.68 -6.34 -0.80
CA ALA A 192 13.87 -5.48 0.06
C ALA A 192 12.58 -6.18 0.52
N ALA A 193 11.91 -6.95 -0.34
CA ALA A 193 10.74 -7.72 0.05
C ALA A 193 11.06 -8.70 1.19
N GLY A 194 12.16 -9.45 1.10
CA GLY A 194 12.57 -10.37 2.15
C GLY A 194 12.87 -9.69 3.47
N GLU A 195 13.53 -8.53 3.43
CA GLU A 195 13.80 -7.73 4.60
C GLU A 195 12.53 -7.15 5.22
N ILE A 196 11.60 -6.65 4.41
CA ILE A 196 10.28 -6.19 4.87
C ILE A 196 9.58 -7.30 5.64
N PHE A 197 9.51 -8.51 5.05
CA PHE A 197 8.92 -9.65 5.75
C PHE A 197 9.67 -10.00 7.03
N ALA A 198 11.00 -10.00 7.02
CA ALA A 198 11.80 -10.31 8.20
C ALA A 198 11.61 -9.28 9.34
N GLN A 199 11.54 -8.00 9.02
CA GLN A 199 11.34 -6.93 9.99
C GLN A 199 9.94 -7.00 10.59
N LEU A 200 8.91 -7.26 9.78
CA LEU A 200 7.52 -7.24 10.23
C LEU A 200 7.07 -8.57 10.88
N TYR A 201 7.53 -9.71 10.40
CA TYR A 201 7.10 -11.03 10.88
C TYR A 201 8.17 -11.80 11.67
N GLY A 202 9.41 -11.31 11.71
CA GLY A 202 10.53 -11.98 12.38
C GLY A 202 11.35 -12.86 11.44
N LYS A 203 12.33 -13.59 11.98
CA LYS A 203 13.28 -14.38 11.19
C LYS A 203 12.56 -15.44 10.34
N PRO A 204 12.91 -15.60 9.04
CA PRO A 204 12.28 -16.60 8.19
C PRO A 204 12.66 -18.02 8.61
N ALA A 205 11.71 -18.95 8.51
CA ALA A 205 11.95 -20.37 8.77
C ALA A 205 12.82 -21.05 7.68
N LYS A 206 12.81 -20.50 6.46
CA LYS A 206 13.55 -20.99 5.29
C LYS A 206 13.79 -19.84 4.31
N VAL A 207 14.76 -20.01 3.41
CA VAL A 207 14.96 -19.09 2.28
C VAL A 207 13.78 -19.22 1.30
N ALA A 208 13.31 -18.11 0.76
CA ALA A 208 12.25 -18.11 -0.24
C ALA A 208 12.74 -18.65 -1.59
N GLY A 209 12.01 -19.62 -2.15
CA GLY A 209 12.19 -20.11 -3.52
C GLY A 209 11.26 -19.40 -4.50
N THR A 210 10.91 -20.04 -5.61
CA THR A 210 9.86 -19.54 -6.50
C THR A 210 8.49 -19.58 -5.82
N ALA A 211 7.70 -18.52 -6.02
CA ALA A 211 6.31 -18.43 -5.59
C ALA A 211 5.46 -19.59 -6.17
N LYS A 212 4.63 -20.22 -5.35
CA LYS A 212 3.81 -21.40 -5.68
C LYS A 212 2.30 -21.18 -5.49
N GLY A 213 1.93 -20.13 -4.76
CA GLY A 213 0.55 -19.67 -4.62
C GLY A 213 -0.07 -19.11 -5.91
N GLU A 214 -1.32 -18.69 -5.79
CA GLU A 214 -2.11 -18.17 -6.90
C GLU A 214 -2.18 -16.65 -6.87
N LEU A 215 -1.99 -16.00 -8.01
CA LEU A 215 -2.28 -14.59 -8.20
C LEU A 215 -3.66 -14.42 -8.83
N ARG A 216 -4.61 -13.83 -8.10
CA ARG A 216 -5.98 -13.60 -8.58
C ARG A 216 -6.25 -12.12 -8.79
N GLU A 217 -6.95 -11.82 -9.87
CA GLU A 217 -7.52 -10.48 -10.12
C GLU A 217 -8.89 -10.37 -9.43
N PHE A 218 -9.22 -9.19 -8.94
CA PHE A 218 -10.54 -8.89 -8.38
C PHE A 218 -10.99 -7.47 -8.78
N ASP A 219 -12.30 -7.25 -8.75
CA ASP A 219 -12.92 -5.94 -8.96
C ASP A 219 -12.78 -5.07 -7.72
N GLN A 220 -12.14 -3.91 -7.85
CA GLN A 220 -11.96 -2.97 -6.73
C GLN A 220 -13.23 -2.15 -6.47
N ASP A 221 -14.11 -1.99 -7.46
CA ASP A 221 -15.36 -1.25 -7.31
C ASP A 221 -16.31 -1.93 -6.31
N ALA A 222 -16.16 -3.25 -6.18
CA ALA A 222 -16.83 -4.08 -5.21
C ALA A 222 -16.60 -3.70 -3.74
N TYR A 223 -15.57 -2.87 -3.45
CA TYR A 223 -15.16 -2.47 -2.09
C TYR A 223 -15.20 -0.94 -1.87
N LYS A 224 -15.94 -0.21 -2.71
CA LYS A 224 -16.16 1.23 -2.53
C LYS A 224 -16.99 1.52 -1.27
N ALA A 225 -16.36 2.15 -0.28
CA ALA A 225 -17.03 2.63 0.92
C ALA A 225 -18.13 3.66 0.59
N ASP A 226 -19.38 3.32 0.89
CA ASP A 226 -20.59 4.10 0.57
C ASP A 226 -20.75 4.43 -0.93
N GLY A 227 -20.21 3.60 -1.81
CA GLY A 227 -20.22 3.84 -3.26
C GLY A 227 -19.39 5.04 -3.72
N LYS A 228 -18.60 5.66 -2.83
CA LYS A 228 -17.72 6.77 -3.18
C LYS A 228 -16.53 6.30 -3.99
N ASP A 229 -16.12 7.10 -4.96
CA ASP A 229 -14.93 6.83 -5.75
C ASP A 229 -13.67 6.97 -4.88
N ALA A 230 -12.90 5.88 -4.78
CA ALA A 230 -11.62 5.85 -4.08
C ALA A 230 -10.44 6.25 -5.00
N PHE A 231 -10.71 6.67 -6.23
CA PHE A 231 -9.69 7.01 -7.24
C PHE A 231 -8.74 5.84 -7.52
N LEU A 232 -9.29 4.62 -7.47
CA LEU A 232 -8.60 3.37 -7.76
C LEU A 232 -8.96 2.89 -9.17
N GLY A 233 -8.10 2.06 -9.76
CA GLY A 233 -8.40 1.36 -11.01
C GLY A 233 -9.55 0.36 -10.82
N ALA A 234 -10.07 -0.19 -11.91
CA ALA A 234 -11.15 -1.18 -11.82
C ALA A 234 -10.67 -2.51 -11.21
N LYS A 235 -9.39 -2.85 -11.39
CA LYS A 235 -8.84 -4.18 -11.06
C LYS A 235 -7.76 -4.07 -10.00
N GLY A 236 -7.79 -4.98 -9.04
CA GLY A 236 -6.75 -5.21 -8.05
C GLY A 236 -6.25 -6.64 -8.14
N PHE A 237 -5.16 -6.94 -7.44
CA PHE A 237 -4.63 -8.30 -7.37
C PHE A 237 -4.46 -8.79 -5.94
N VAL A 238 -4.61 -10.08 -5.72
CA VAL A 238 -4.28 -10.73 -4.46
C VAL A 238 -3.47 -11.98 -4.72
N TYR A 239 -2.31 -12.08 -4.08
CA TYR A 239 -1.51 -13.30 -4.06
C TYR A 239 -1.89 -14.17 -2.85
N LEU A 240 -2.13 -15.44 -3.11
CA LEU A 240 -2.70 -16.39 -2.18
C LEU A 240 -1.75 -17.58 -2.01
N PRO A 241 -1.00 -17.66 -0.90
CA PRO A 241 -0.16 -18.81 -0.61
C PRO A 241 -0.97 -20.12 -0.58
N PRO A 242 -0.38 -21.28 -0.97
CA PRO A 242 -1.09 -22.56 -1.00
C PRO A 242 -1.70 -22.95 0.34
N ASP A 243 -1.00 -22.66 1.44
CA ASP A 243 -1.44 -22.95 2.80
C ASP A 243 -2.65 -22.10 3.23
N CYS A 244 -2.74 -20.85 2.75
CA CYS A 244 -3.92 -20.00 2.95
C CYS A 244 -5.14 -20.52 2.18
N LEU A 245 -4.93 -20.96 0.94
CA LEU A 245 -5.98 -21.57 0.12
C LEU A 245 -6.48 -22.90 0.72
N ALA A 246 -5.61 -23.63 1.42
CA ALA A 246 -5.96 -24.84 2.16
C ALA A 246 -6.69 -24.55 3.50
N GLY A 247 -6.96 -23.28 3.83
CA GLY A 247 -7.74 -22.89 5.01
C GLY A 247 -6.93 -22.74 6.31
N LYS A 248 -5.59 -22.75 6.24
CA LYS A 248 -4.77 -22.42 7.41
C LYS A 248 -4.92 -20.93 7.77
N PRO A 249 -4.80 -20.56 9.06
CA PRO A 249 -4.73 -19.16 9.45
C PRO A 249 -3.58 -18.45 8.74
N CYS A 250 -3.87 -17.30 8.13
CA CYS A 250 -2.87 -16.51 7.40
C CYS A 250 -2.81 -15.06 7.85
N GLY A 251 -1.61 -14.49 7.79
CA GLY A 251 -1.49 -13.03 7.82
C GLY A 251 -1.90 -12.41 6.49
N VAL A 252 -1.90 -11.08 6.44
CA VAL A 252 -2.06 -10.35 5.18
C VAL A 252 -1.14 -9.13 5.16
N MET A 253 -0.47 -8.93 4.03
CA MET A 253 0.26 -7.72 3.71
C MET A 253 -0.47 -6.95 2.62
N VAL A 254 -0.76 -5.68 2.85
CA VAL A 254 -1.16 -4.77 1.77
C VAL A 254 0.10 -4.16 1.18
N ALA A 255 0.41 -4.47 -0.07
CA ALA A 255 1.59 -3.96 -0.78
C ALA A 255 1.17 -2.86 -1.77
N LEU A 256 1.57 -1.62 -1.47
CA LEU A 256 1.15 -0.41 -2.16
C LEU A 256 2.26 0.07 -3.11
N HIS A 257 1.98 0.01 -4.40
CA HIS A 257 2.90 0.49 -5.44
C HIS A 257 3.11 2.02 -5.35
N GLY A 258 4.19 2.52 -5.96
CA GLY A 258 4.47 3.96 -6.06
C GLY A 258 3.74 4.65 -7.20
N CYS A 259 3.98 5.96 -7.37
CA CYS A 259 3.48 6.68 -8.53
C CYS A 259 4.00 6.03 -9.82
N LYS A 260 3.19 6.03 -10.88
CA LYS A 260 3.49 5.40 -12.17
C LYS A 260 3.77 3.90 -12.14
N GLN A 261 3.34 3.19 -11.09
CA GLN A 261 3.52 1.73 -10.96
C GLN A 261 2.20 0.95 -10.88
N ASN A 262 1.07 1.59 -11.18
CA ASN A 262 -0.18 0.87 -11.33
C ASN A 262 -0.16 0.01 -12.60
N VAL A 263 -1.06 -0.98 -12.65
CA VAL A 263 -1.10 -2.00 -13.71
C VAL A 263 -1.22 -1.41 -15.12
N ASP A 264 -1.90 -0.28 -15.30
CA ASP A 264 -2.05 0.36 -16.61
C ASP A 264 -0.73 0.93 -17.15
N LEU A 265 0.25 1.23 -16.28
CA LEU A 265 1.51 1.87 -16.65
C LEU A 265 2.71 0.92 -16.71
N VAL A 266 2.71 -0.14 -15.89
CA VAL A 266 3.85 -1.09 -15.81
C VAL A 266 3.43 -2.55 -15.93
N GLY A 267 2.18 -2.83 -16.30
CA GLY A 267 1.64 -4.18 -16.25
C GLY A 267 1.72 -4.74 -14.83
N LYS A 268 2.04 -6.03 -14.70
CA LYS A 268 2.12 -6.70 -13.40
C LYS A 268 3.50 -6.64 -12.75
N ALA A 269 4.43 -5.81 -13.23
CA ALA A 269 5.81 -5.78 -12.73
C ALA A 269 5.89 -5.63 -11.19
N PHE A 270 5.17 -4.67 -10.60
CA PHE A 270 5.14 -4.52 -9.14
C PHE A 270 4.50 -5.73 -8.42
N VAL A 271 3.52 -6.37 -9.04
CA VAL A 271 2.75 -7.47 -8.46
C VAL A 271 3.52 -8.80 -8.53
N GLU A 272 4.27 -9.04 -9.61
CA GLU A 272 4.94 -10.30 -9.90
C GLU A 272 6.44 -10.26 -9.56
N ASP A 273 7.12 -9.14 -9.82
CA ASP A 273 8.58 -9.05 -9.81
C ASP A 273 9.17 -8.35 -8.58
N ALA A 274 8.36 -7.65 -7.78
CA ALA A 274 8.81 -6.98 -6.56
C ALA A 274 9.31 -7.94 -5.46
N GLY A 275 9.06 -9.25 -5.62
CA GLY A 275 9.57 -10.30 -4.72
C GLY A 275 8.71 -10.61 -3.51
N PHE A 276 7.60 -9.90 -3.30
CA PHE A 276 6.69 -10.16 -2.16
C PHE A 276 6.07 -11.57 -2.20
N ASN A 277 5.63 -12.04 -3.38
CA ASN A 277 4.92 -13.33 -3.51
C ASN A 277 5.72 -14.54 -3.04
N ARG A 278 7.04 -14.57 -3.29
CA ARG A 278 7.86 -15.70 -2.83
C ARG A 278 8.07 -15.72 -1.33
N TRP A 279 8.04 -14.55 -0.68
CA TRP A 279 8.14 -14.45 0.77
C TRP A 279 6.79 -14.68 1.44
N ALA A 280 5.68 -14.29 0.80
CA ALA A 280 4.33 -14.63 1.21
C ALA A 280 4.14 -16.15 1.47
N ASP A 281 4.71 -16.99 0.60
CA ASP A 281 4.74 -18.46 0.78
C ASP A 281 5.58 -18.96 1.95
N VAL A 282 6.58 -18.19 2.39
CA VAL A 282 7.44 -18.56 3.54
C VAL A 282 6.76 -18.22 4.86
N TYR A 283 5.97 -17.15 4.87
CA TYR A 283 5.35 -16.64 6.09
C TYR A 283 3.87 -16.97 6.23
N ASP A 284 3.23 -17.63 5.26
CA ASP A 284 1.77 -17.84 5.23
C ASP A 284 1.02 -16.51 5.35
N VAL A 285 1.36 -15.58 4.46
CA VAL A 285 0.82 -14.22 4.41
C VAL A 285 0.27 -13.95 3.01
N ALA A 286 -1.03 -13.73 2.88
CA ALA A 286 -1.59 -13.26 1.61
C ALA A 286 -1.09 -11.85 1.29
N VAL A 287 -0.95 -11.50 0.01
CA VAL A 287 -0.53 -10.14 -0.38
C VAL A 287 -1.62 -9.49 -1.21
N LEU A 288 -2.21 -8.42 -0.70
CA LEU A 288 -3.17 -7.59 -1.42
C LEU A 288 -2.40 -6.49 -2.16
N TYR A 289 -2.67 -6.34 -3.46
CA TYR A 289 -2.08 -5.33 -4.35
C TYR A 289 -3.15 -4.43 -4.96
N PRO A 290 -3.67 -3.47 -4.19
CA PRO A 290 -4.57 -2.46 -4.71
C PRO A 290 -3.90 -1.64 -5.83
N GLN A 291 -4.67 -1.20 -6.82
CA GLN A 291 -4.20 -0.41 -7.95
C GLN A 291 -4.88 0.96 -7.96
N THR A 292 -4.10 2.03 -7.96
CA THR A 292 -4.62 3.37 -8.22
C THR A 292 -4.89 3.57 -9.72
N ARG A 293 -5.51 4.69 -10.08
CA ARG A 293 -5.63 5.13 -11.48
C ARG A 293 -5.19 6.58 -11.64
N ALA A 294 -4.77 6.95 -12.84
CA ALA A 294 -4.52 8.34 -13.19
C ALA A 294 -5.83 9.13 -13.21
N VAL A 295 -5.82 10.33 -12.63
CA VAL A 295 -6.94 11.27 -12.62
C VAL A 295 -6.44 12.67 -13.01
N PHE A 296 -7.18 13.38 -13.85
CA PHE A 296 -6.83 14.75 -14.27
C PHE A 296 -7.63 15.82 -13.52
N ALA A 297 -8.79 15.45 -12.98
CA ALA A 297 -9.60 16.26 -12.07
C ALA A 297 -10.20 15.32 -11.01
N PRO A 298 -9.72 15.35 -9.76
CA PRO A 298 -8.61 16.16 -9.23
C PRO A 298 -7.26 15.78 -9.87
N LEU A 299 -6.24 16.64 -9.74
CA LEU A 299 -4.95 16.46 -10.43
C LEU A 299 -4.07 15.39 -9.75
N ASN A 300 -4.06 14.18 -10.31
CA ASN A 300 -3.11 13.11 -10.00
C ASN A 300 -2.86 12.26 -11.28
N PRO A 301 -2.19 12.85 -12.30
CA PRO A 301 -1.94 12.17 -13.57
C PRO A 301 -0.92 11.03 -13.45
N GLN A 302 -0.21 10.95 -12.32
CA GLN A 302 0.82 9.94 -12.07
C GLN A 302 0.28 8.70 -11.36
N ALA A 303 -1.04 8.61 -11.16
CA ALA A 303 -1.68 7.50 -10.46
C ALA A 303 -1.01 7.24 -9.09
N CYS A 304 -0.66 8.29 -8.35
CA CYS A 304 -0.16 8.14 -7.00
C CYS A 304 -1.31 7.76 -6.06
N TRP A 305 -0.97 7.25 -4.87
CA TRP A 305 -1.90 7.22 -3.74
C TRP A 305 -2.22 8.63 -3.25
N ASP A 306 -3.34 8.82 -2.56
CA ASP A 306 -3.71 10.12 -2.00
C ASP A 306 -2.96 10.39 -0.70
N TRP A 307 -1.89 11.18 -0.82
CA TRP A 307 -1.08 11.63 0.31
C TRP A 307 -0.96 13.16 0.42
N TRP A 308 -1.64 13.89 -0.48
CA TRP A 308 -1.69 15.36 -0.44
C TRP A 308 -3.12 15.92 -0.48
N GLY A 309 -4.13 15.07 -0.30
CA GLY A 309 -5.52 15.48 -0.12
C GLY A 309 -6.29 15.73 -1.41
N TYR A 310 -5.89 15.11 -2.52
CA TYR A 310 -6.61 15.30 -3.78
C TYR A 310 -8.02 14.71 -3.74
N SER A 311 -8.30 13.73 -2.87
CA SER A 311 -9.66 13.19 -2.63
C SER A 311 -10.46 13.95 -1.57
N GLY A 312 -9.84 14.93 -0.88
CA GLY A 312 -10.49 15.77 0.13
C GLY A 312 -9.63 16.00 1.38
N ALA A 313 -10.04 16.95 2.23
CA ALA A 313 -9.27 17.38 3.40
C ALA A 313 -9.01 16.27 4.45
N ASN A 314 -9.83 15.22 4.45
CA ASN A 314 -9.78 14.12 5.42
C ASN A 314 -9.05 12.87 4.87
N TYR A 315 -8.28 13.02 3.79
CA TYR A 315 -7.62 11.91 3.07
C TYR A 315 -6.77 11.00 3.95
N ASP A 316 -6.14 11.53 5.00
CA ASP A 316 -5.25 10.82 5.93
C ASP A 316 -5.94 10.42 7.25
N THR A 317 -7.27 10.40 7.26
CA THR A 317 -8.11 10.05 8.43
C THR A 317 -9.01 8.86 8.12
N ARG A 318 -9.76 8.37 9.11
CA ARG A 318 -10.77 7.31 8.92
C ARG A 318 -11.88 7.68 7.94
N ALA A 319 -12.06 8.96 7.62
CA ALA A 319 -13.00 9.40 6.60
C ALA A 319 -12.42 9.39 5.17
N GLY A 320 -11.12 9.16 5.00
CA GLY A 320 -10.44 9.12 3.70
C GLY A 320 -10.94 7.97 2.83
N VAL A 321 -11.26 8.24 1.56
CA VAL A 321 -11.90 7.25 0.67
C VAL A 321 -11.00 6.05 0.36
N GLN A 322 -9.70 6.28 0.14
CA GLN A 322 -8.73 5.19 -0.09
C GLN A 322 -8.49 4.39 1.17
N LEU A 323 -8.40 5.05 2.32
CA LEU A 323 -8.20 4.41 3.61
C LEU A 323 -9.37 3.51 4.01
N ARG A 324 -10.61 3.96 3.82
CA ARG A 324 -11.80 3.12 4.03
C ARG A 324 -11.86 1.95 3.06
N TRP A 325 -11.54 2.18 1.79
CA TRP A 325 -11.46 1.11 0.79
C TRP A 325 -10.48 0.00 1.21
N LEU A 326 -9.30 0.35 1.76
CA LEU A 326 -8.32 -0.65 2.21
C LEU A 326 -8.90 -1.54 3.32
N VAL A 327 -9.61 -0.94 4.29
CA VAL A 327 -10.25 -1.69 5.37
C VAL A 327 -11.39 -2.56 4.86
N ASP A 328 -12.23 -2.04 3.96
CA ASP A 328 -13.33 -2.81 3.36
C ASP A 328 -12.81 -3.98 2.51
N ALA A 329 -11.70 -3.80 1.79
CA ALA A 329 -11.04 -4.87 1.06
C ALA A 329 -10.48 -5.94 2.02
N LEU A 330 -9.90 -5.56 3.16
CA LEU A 330 -9.45 -6.50 4.19
C LEU A 330 -10.61 -7.29 4.79
N HIS A 331 -11.75 -6.65 5.07
CA HIS A 331 -12.98 -7.36 5.46
C HIS A 331 -13.45 -8.32 4.36
N GLY A 332 -13.39 -7.89 3.10
CA GLY A 332 -13.63 -8.73 1.93
C GLY A 332 -12.75 -9.98 1.85
N LEU A 333 -11.50 -9.86 2.33
CA LEU A 333 -10.54 -10.96 2.41
C LEU A 333 -10.72 -11.83 3.68
N GLY A 334 -11.66 -11.49 4.56
CA GLY A 334 -12.00 -12.28 5.76
C GLY A 334 -11.47 -11.73 7.08
N LEU A 335 -11.03 -10.46 7.14
CA LEU A 335 -10.76 -9.78 8.40
C LEU A 335 -12.09 -9.57 9.16
N LYS A 336 -12.09 -9.81 10.47
CA LYS A 336 -13.26 -9.73 11.34
C LYS A 336 -13.16 -8.60 12.34
#